data_AF-A0A507D846-F1
#
_entry.id   AF-A0A507D846-F1
#
_cell.length_a   1.000
_cell.length_b   1.000
_cell.length_c   1.000
_cell.angle_alpha   90.00
_cell.angle_beta   90.00
_cell.angle_gamma   90.00
#
_symmetry.space_group_name_H-M   'P 1'
#
loop_
_entity.id
_entity.type
_entity.pdbx_description
1 polymer ?
#
loop_
_entity_poly.entity_id
_entity_poly.type
_entity_poly.pdbx_seq_one_letter_code
_entity_poly.pdbx_strand_id
1 'polypeptide(L)'
;MGGSLRSGSLHIRCRSRLSKLPRVFLVLVLVVAILIFIATLKSRHRPDADANQALPLAEQALANLMALMSKPSYIARTTPEFTRHSATSRVNIVTLNIIDPTDVTQVHQLINLTMPNKLAYANRHGYRLIEAADYPLVQYHRAQGVPIFYLKLLCVMLALEDDNPEWIMWIDADAFFLNHSRSLEEHLDTRYDFIMNAVGKPPNFARVPNNGVYFVKNTPWARNFFHSQWVHVITNPKSCPFDEFGLPVNEHHPKSMLNGWLRLCSGQGNYWLADQGLFAITMQAPPKSLAWRGTRNGTVLCHIKFVADRDFNAIPGWYQPGDLVFHTPGLYGAERALLLSEFWRLTDWETGSVRWEESKDLKLKPSFTEERHSGTRETAVHPLDPTDHYPGKHGWFYNEDPC
;
A
#
# COMPACT_ATOMS: atom_id res chain seq x y z
N MET A 1 60.00 15.72 69.94
CA MET A 1 61.31 15.07 69.73
C MET A 1 61.17 14.23 68.48
N GLY A 2 61.81 14.45 67.32
CA GLY A 2 63.01 15.21 66.97
C GLY A 2 63.83 14.33 66.01
N GLY A 3 63.92 14.73 64.73
CA GLY A 3 64.81 14.14 63.70
C GLY A 3 64.22 12.90 62.98
N SER A 4 64.41 12.66 61.69
CA SER A 4 65.33 13.23 60.69
C SER A 4 64.81 12.88 59.30
N LEU A 5 64.55 13.88 58.45
CA LEU A 5 64.23 13.74 57.03
C LEU A 5 65.51 13.46 56.23
N ARG A 6 65.57 12.35 55.48
CA ARG A 6 66.56 12.13 54.41
C ARG A 6 65.88 12.31 53.06
N SER A 7 66.36 13.29 52.28
CA SER A 7 65.95 13.52 50.90
C SER A 7 66.66 12.52 49.97
N GLY A 8 65.87 11.78 49.20
CA GLY A 8 66.33 10.95 48.08
C GLY A 8 65.88 11.60 46.77
N SER A 9 66.83 12.19 46.05
CA SER A 9 66.66 12.74 44.71
C SER A 9 66.44 11.61 43.70
N LEU A 10 65.27 11.58 43.05
CA LEU A 10 64.97 10.67 41.94
C LEU A 10 65.20 11.41 40.61
N HIS A 11 66.39 11.27 40.04
CA HIS A 11 66.70 11.73 38.68
C HIS A 11 66.04 10.79 37.64
N ILE A 12 64.92 11.23 37.05
CA ILE A 12 64.34 10.60 35.85
C ILE A 12 65.17 11.06 34.63
N ARG A 13 66.10 10.21 34.19
CA ARG A 13 66.77 10.34 32.88
C ARG A 13 65.80 9.94 31.77
N CYS A 14 65.24 10.93 31.08
CA CYS A 14 64.56 10.74 29.80
C CYS A 14 65.60 10.38 28.73
N ARG A 15 65.78 9.08 28.43
CA ARG A 15 66.56 8.60 27.28
C ARG A 15 65.63 8.45 26.09
N SER A 16 65.77 9.34 25.12
CA SER A 16 65.22 9.23 23.78
C SER A 16 65.72 7.96 23.08
N ARG A 17 64.88 6.92 23.02
CA ARG A 17 65.05 5.78 22.09
C ARG A 17 64.12 5.95 20.90
N LEU A 18 64.44 6.91 20.04
CA LEU A 18 63.99 6.94 18.65
C LEU A 18 65.18 6.53 17.79
N SER A 19 65.48 5.24 17.77
CA SER A 19 66.50 4.69 16.89
C SER A 19 66.03 3.36 16.32
N LYS A 20 65.86 3.37 15.00
CA LYS A 20 65.71 2.22 14.10
C LYS A 20 64.34 1.54 14.12
N LEU A 21 63.33 2.25 13.61
CA LEU A 21 62.32 1.53 12.82
C LEU A 21 63.04 0.91 11.61
N PRO A 22 62.87 -0.40 11.35
CA PRO A 22 63.50 -1.04 10.20
C PRO A 22 63.02 -0.33 8.92
N ARG A 23 63.95 -0.04 7.99
CA ARG A 23 63.64 0.63 6.71
C ARG A 23 62.43 0.00 5.99
N VAL A 24 62.22 -1.30 6.20
CA VAL A 24 61.06 -2.07 5.73
C VAL A 24 59.72 -1.51 6.23
N PHE A 25 59.64 -1.10 7.50
CA PHE A 25 58.40 -0.54 8.08
C PHE A 25 58.07 0.84 7.52
N LEU A 26 59.09 1.68 7.29
CA LEU A 26 58.89 2.99 6.66
C LEU A 26 58.39 2.85 5.21
N VAL A 27 58.96 1.89 4.46
CA VAL A 27 58.51 1.57 3.10
C VAL A 27 57.07 1.05 3.09
N LEU A 28 56.72 0.17 4.03
CA LEU A 28 55.36 -0.38 4.13
C LEU A 28 54.32 0.71 4.42
N VAL A 29 54.62 1.61 5.36
CA VAL A 29 53.74 2.75 5.68
C VAL A 29 53.57 3.68 4.48
N LEU A 30 54.64 3.91 3.71
CA LEU A 30 54.58 4.74 2.51
C LEU A 30 53.73 4.10 1.40
N VAL A 31 53.87 2.78 1.20
CA VAL A 31 53.06 2.03 0.22
C VAL A 31 51.58 2.04 0.63
N VAL A 32 51.26 1.83 1.90
CA VAL A 32 49.87 1.89 2.39
C VAL A 32 49.30 3.31 2.24
N ALA A 33 50.07 4.35 2.54
CA ALA A 33 49.64 5.73 2.36
C ALA A 33 49.38 6.06 0.87
N ILE A 34 50.24 5.59 -0.04
CA ILE A 34 50.04 5.74 -1.49
C ILE A 34 48.80 4.98 -1.96
N LEU A 35 48.55 3.76 -1.47
CA LEU A 35 47.36 2.99 -1.83
C LEU A 35 46.07 3.66 -1.33
N ILE A 36 46.07 4.20 -0.10
CA ILE A 36 44.95 4.98 0.44
C ILE A 36 44.75 6.27 -0.37
N PHE A 37 45.83 6.94 -0.76
CA PHE A 37 45.78 8.14 -1.60
C PHE A 37 45.24 7.84 -3.01
N ILE A 38 45.66 6.73 -3.63
CA ILE A 38 45.13 6.28 -4.93
C ILE A 38 43.66 5.87 -4.80
N ALA A 39 43.26 5.19 -3.72
CA ALA A 39 41.86 4.82 -3.48
C ALA A 39 40.97 6.05 -3.24
N THR A 40 41.46 7.06 -2.53
CA THR A 40 40.75 8.33 -2.31
C THR A 40 40.71 9.20 -3.57
N LEU A 41 41.75 9.18 -4.41
CA LEU A 41 41.72 9.80 -5.74
C LEU A 41 40.73 9.08 -6.69
N LYS A 42 40.68 7.74 -6.68
CA LYS A 42 39.66 6.97 -7.42
C LYS A 42 38.24 7.23 -6.92
N SER A 43 38.07 7.45 -5.62
CA SER A 43 36.78 7.83 -5.01
C SER A 43 36.37 9.26 -5.38
N ARG A 44 37.32 10.20 -5.54
CA ARG A 44 37.07 11.58 -5.99
C ARG A 44 36.93 11.74 -7.51
N HIS A 45 37.17 10.67 -8.27
CA HIS A 45 36.97 10.60 -9.73
C HIS A 45 35.92 9.55 -10.12
N ARG A 46 34.95 9.26 -9.25
CA ARG A 46 33.62 8.87 -9.76
C ARG A 46 32.96 10.17 -10.23
N PRO A 47 32.76 10.38 -11.54
CA PRO A 47 31.88 11.44 -11.97
C PRO A 47 30.51 11.22 -11.33
N ASP A 48 29.89 12.29 -10.84
CA ASP A 48 28.50 12.33 -10.39
C ASP A 48 27.58 12.05 -11.60
N ALA A 49 27.55 10.80 -12.05
CA ALA A 49 26.83 10.39 -13.25
C ALA A 49 25.35 10.10 -12.99
N ASP A 50 24.94 9.93 -11.73
CA ASP A 50 23.59 9.41 -11.43
C ASP A 50 22.56 10.48 -11.04
N ALA A 51 22.98 11.69 -10.62
CA ALA A 51 22.04 12.74 -10.22
C ALA A 51 21.41 13.50 -11.42
N ASN A 52 22.16 13.64 -12.51
CA ASN A 52 21.70 14.34 -13.73
C ASN A 52 21.02 13.42 -14.76
N GLN A 53 20.98 12.10 -14.55
CA GLN A 53 20.24 11.17 -15.40
C GLN A 53 18.81 10.89 -14.89
N ALA A 54 18.54 11.06 -13.59
CA ALA A 54 17.21 10.82 -13.02
C ALA A 54 16.17 11.88 -13.42
N LEU A 55 16.55 13.15 -13.57
CA LEU A 55 15.66 14.24 -13.99
C LEU A 55 15.20 14.08 -15.46
N PRO A 56 16.11 13.80 -16.42
CA PRO A 56 15.72 13.49 -17.80
C PRO A 56 14.89 12.22 -17.92
N LEU A 57 15.13 11.19 -17.09
CA LEU A 57 14.33 9.97 -17.09
C LEU A 57 12.89 10.22 -16.64
N ALA A 58 12.65 11.12 -15.68
CA ALA A 58 11.31 11.48 -15.23
C ALA A 58 10.56 12.35 -16.27
N GLU A 59 11.23 13.33 -16.87
CA GLU A 59 10.65 14.16 -17.95
C GLU A 59 10.42 13.35 -19.23
N GLN A 60 11.33 12.44 -19.57
CA GLN A 60 11.21 11.56 -20.72
C GLN A 60 10.17 10.45 -20.46
N ALA A 61 10.03 9.97 -19.22
CA ALA A 61 8.92 9.11 -18.82
C ALA A 61 7.58 9.85 -18.97
N LEU A 62 7.48 11.11 -18.52
CA LEU A 62 6.27 11.93 -18.66
C LEU A 62 5.96 12.28 -20.13
N ALA A 63 6.96 12.59 -20.94
CA ALA A 63 6.81 12.86 -22.37
C ALA A 63 6.42 11.59 -23.15
N ASN A 64 7.01 10.43 -22.82
CA ASN A 64 6.61 9.14 -23.35
C ASN A 64 5.19 8.77 -22.89
N LEU A 65 4.82 9.13 -21.65
CA LEU A 65 3.47 8.99 -21.11
C LEU A 65 2.46 9.72 -22.00
N MET A 66 2.71 11.01 -22.25
CA MET A 66 1.85 11.86 -23.08
C MET A 66 1.79 11.41 -24.55
N ALA A 67 2.90 10.98 -25.14
CA ALA A 67 2.95 10.47 -26.52
C ALA A 67 2.34 9.07 -26.68
N LEU A 68 2.22 8.29 -25.60
CA LEU A 68 1.52 7.01 -25.60
C LEU A 68 0.02 7.18 -25.40
N MET A 69 -0.39 8.15 -24.58
CA MET A 69 -1.79 8.56 -24.41
C MET A 69 -2.42 9.08 -25.72
N SER A 70 -1.60 9.55 -26.66
CA SER A 70 -2.08 10.02 -27.98
C SER A 70 -2.23 8.91 -29.03
N LYS A 71 -1.91 7.64 -28.71
CA LYS A 71 -2.06 6.51 -29.63
C LYS A 71 -3.33 5.72 -29.32
N PRO A 72 -4.18 5.41 -30.32
CA PRO A 72 -5.32 4.52 -30.11
C PRO A 72 -4.82 3.13 -29.70
N SER A 73 -5.04 2.75 -28.44
CA SER A 73 -4.71 1.42 -27.92
C SER A 73 -5.70 0.38 -28.44
N TYR A 74 -5.28 -0.88 -28.41
CA TYR A 74 -6.10 -2.05 -28.74
C TYR A 74 -7.25 -2.14 -27.73
N ILE A 75 -8.38 -1.53 -28.07
CA ILE A 75 -9.64 -1.64 -27.34
C ILE A 75 -10.01 -3.13 -27.30
N ALA A 76 -10.17 -3.69 -26.09
CA ALA A 76 -10.98 -4.88 -25.93
C ALA A 76 -12.40 -4.51 -26.38
N ARG A 77 -12.75 -4.84 -27.64
CA ARG A 77 -14.00 -4.48 -28.32
C ARG A 77 -15.26 -5.15 -27.72
N THR A 78 -15.27 -5.43 -26.42
CA THR A 78 -16.39 -6.07 -25.73
C THR A 78 -16.80 -5.34 -24.46
N THR A 79 -16.15 -4.23 -24.10
CA THR A 79 -16.65 -3.35 -23.04
C THR A 79 -17.75 -2.48 -23.65
N PRO A 80 -19.03 -2.57 -23.23
CA PRO A 80 -20.07 -1.64 -23.63
C PRO A 80 -19.59 -0.20 -23.47
N GLU A 81 -20.15 0.72 -24.26
CA GLU A 81 -19.86 2.15 -24.25
C GLU A 81 -20.16 2.76 -22.86
N PHE A 82 -19.29 2.52 -21.89
CA PHE A 82 -19.40 2.99 -20.53
C PHE A 82 -18.64 4.32 -20.46
N THR A 83 -19.34 5.38 -20.08
CA THR A 83 -18.84 6.73 -19.78
C THR A 83 -18.68 7.73 -20.94
N ARG A 84 -19.78 8.46 -21.18
CA ARG A 84 -19.74 9.92 -21.35
C ARG A 84 -20.89 10.56 -20.57
N HIS A 85 -20.70 10.79 -19.27
CA HIS A 85 -21.55 11.72 -18.54
C HIS A 85 -20.89 13.10 -18.52
N SER A 86 -21.63 14.15 -18.88
CA SER A 86 -21.12 15.52 -19.05
C SER A 86 -21.10 16.34 -17.76
N ALA A 87 -21.16 15.70 -16.59
CA ALA A 87 -21.12 16.37 -15.30
C ALA A 87 -19.85 15.97 -14.56
N THR A 88 -19.16 16.95 -13.98
CA THR A 88 -18.03 16.73 -13.06
C THR A 88 -18.53 15.88 -11.89
N SER A 89 -18.17 14.60 -11.85
CA SER A 89 -18.55 13.74 -10.74
C SER A 89 -17.72 14.06 -9.51
N ARG A 90 -18.35 14.09 -8.34
CA ARG A 90 -17.64 14.29 -7.07
C ARG A 90 -16.72 13.11 -6.77
N VAL A 91 -17.19 11.89 -7.06
CA VAL A 91 -16.47 10.65 -6.83
C VAL A 91 -16.40 9.84 -8.12
N ASN A 92 -15.18 9.55 -8.57
CA ASN A 92 -14.97 8.54 -9.61
C ASN A 92 -14.66 7.19 -8.95
N ILE A 93 -15.42 6.16 -9.29
CA ILE A 93 -15.16 4.76 -8.92
C ILE A 93 -14.23 4.18 -9.97
N VAL A 94 -13.10 3.63 -9.55
CA VAL A 94 -12.05 3.09 -10.43
C VAL A 94 -11.86 1.62 -10.13
N THR A 95 -11.93 0.79 -11.15
CA THR A 95 -11.68 -0.66 -11.10
C THR A 95 -10.72 -1.03 -12.22
N LEU A 96 -10.03 -2.15 -12.08
CA LEU A 96 -9.17 -2.69 -13.14
C LEU A 96 -9.50 -4.16 -13.39
N ASN A 97 -10.12 -4.43 -14.54
CA ASN A 97 -10.41 -5.80 -14.97
C ASN A 97 -9.46 -6.20 -16.11
N ILE A 98 -8.46 -6.99 -15.78
CA ILE A 98 -7.51 -7.52 -16.77
C ILE A 98 -7.75 -9.01 -16.95
N ILE A 99 -8.06 -9.41 -18.18
CA ILE A 99 -8.17 -10.81 -18.58
C ILE A 99 -6.77 -11.39 -18.79
N ASP A 100 -6.39 -12.36 -17.97
CA ASP A 100 -5.26 -13.25 -18.27
C ASP A 100 -5.73 -14.29 -19.31
N PRO A 101 -5.02 -14.45 -20.45
CA PRO A 101 -5.37 -15.44 -21.47
C PRO A 101 -5.43 -16.89 -20.95
N THR A 102 -4.76 -17.18 -19.84
CA THR A 102 -4.77 -18.51 -19.22
C THR A 102 -5.97 -18.75 -18.30
N ASP A 103 -6.75 -17.70 -17.99
CA ASP A 103 -7.85 -17.73 -17.02
C ASP A 103 -9.13 -17.05 -17.52
N VAL A 104 -9.38 -17.11 -18.83
CA VAL A 104 -10.46 -16.39 -19.50
C VAL A 104 -11.82 -16.68 -18.89
N THR A 105 -12.10 -17.94 -18.52
CA THR A 105 -13.41 -18.33 -17.98
C THR A 105 -13.70 -17.69 -16.63
N GLN A 106 -12.75 -17.68 -15.70
CA GLN A 106 -12.98 -17.14 -14.35
C GLN A 106 -13.04 -15.62 -14.38
N VAL A 107 -12.15 -14.97 -15.12
CA VAL A 107 -12.17 -13.50 -15.23
C VAL A 107 -13.44 -13.03 -15.94
N HIS A 108 -13.91 -13.74 -16.96
CA HIS A 108 -15.18 -13.41 -17.62
C HIS A 108 -16.39 -13.56 -16.69
N GLN A 109 -16.42 -14.62 -15.87
CA GLN A 109 -17.45 -14.77 -14.84
C GLN A 109 -17.40 -13.63 -13.81
N LEU A 110 -16.20 -13.28 -13.35
CA LEU A 110 -15.99 -12.17 -12.41
C LEU A 110 -16.47 -10.83 -12.96
N ILE A 111 -16.09 -10.50 -14.19
CA ILE A 111 -16.49 -9.27 -14.88
C ILE A 111 -18.01 -9.23 -15.04
N ASN A 112 -18.63 -10.33 -15.51
CA ASN A 112 -20.06 -10.38 -15.75
C ASN A 112 -20.90 -10.27 -14.47
N LEU A 113 -20.34 -10.63 -13.31
CA LEU A 113 -21.01 -10.45 -12.03
C LEU A 113 -20.74 -9.06 -11.43
N THR A 114 -19.49 -8.62 -11.42
CA THR A 114 -19.12 -7.44 -10.62
C THR A 114 -19.29 -6.12 -11.38
N MET A 115 -19.08 -6.09 -12.71
CA MET A 115 -19.17 -4.85 -13.48
C MET A 115 -20.61 -4.30 -13.58
N PRO A 116 -21.64 -5.12 -13.88
CA PRO A 116 -23.02 -4.64 -13.88
C PRO A 116 -23.45 -4.11 -12.50
N ASN A 117 -22.97 -4.73 -11.40
CA ASN A 117 -23.21 -4.23 -10.06
C ASN A 117 -22.60 -2.85 -9.83
N LYS A 118 -21.29 -2.68 -10.12
CA LYS A 118 -20.57 -1.42 -9.96
C LYS A 118 -21.22 -0.31 -10.80
N LEU A 119 -21.63 -0.64 -12.03
CA LEU A 119 -22.30 0.31 -12.92
C LEU A 119 -23.68 0.72 -12.40
N ALA A 120 -24.49 -0.24 -11.95
CA ALA A 120 -25.82 0.06 -11.40
C ALA A 120 -25.71 0.98 -10.17
N TYR A 121 -24.75 0.72 -9.28
CA TYR A 121 -24.47 1.57 -8.13
C TYR A 121 -24.02 2.98 -8.58
N ALA A 122 -23.05 3.07 -9.49
CA ALA A 122 -22.56 4.35 -9.99
C ALA A 122 -23.67 5.20 -10.63
N ASN A 123 -24.48 4.60 -11.50
CA ASN A 123 -25.60 5.27 -12.16
C ASN A 123 -26.64 5.78 -11.17
N ARG A 124 -26.96 4.99 -10.14
CA ARG A 124 -27.94 5.37 -9.10
C ARG A 124 -27.53 6.64 -8.36
N HIS A 125 -26.25 6.77 -8.05
CA HIS A 125 -25.74 7.85 -7.20
C HIS A 125 -25.09 9.00 -7.99
N GLY A 126 -25.05 8.92 -9.32
CA GLY A 126 -24.40 9.93 -10.16
C GLY A 126 -22.87 9.90 -10.10
N TYR A 127 -22.27 8.77 -9.73
CA TYR A 127 -20.83 8.56 -9.81
C TYR A 127 -20.40 8.16 -11.22
N ARG A 128 -19.15 8.43 -11.55
CA ARG A 128 -18.52 7.88 -12.77
C ARG A 128 -17.83 6.57 -12.43
N LEU A 129 -18.05 5.53 -13.24
CA LEU A 129 -17.28 4.29 -13.18
C LEU A 129 -16.20 4.28 -14.26
N ILE A 130 -14.95 4.13 -13.88
CA ILE A 130 -13.79 4.06 -14.78
C ILE A 130 -13.29 2.62 -14.79
N GLU A 131 -13.31 2.00 -15.98
CA GLU A 131 -12.55 0.77 -16.24
C GLU A 131 -11.12 1.15 -16.62
N ALA A 132 -10.20 1.00 -15.69
CA ALA A 132 -8.83 1.46 -15.87
C ALA A 132 -8.04 0.64 -16.90
N ALA A 133 -8.54 -0.53 -17.31
CA ALA A 133 -7.99 -1.25 -18.46
C ALA A 133 -8.05 -0.44 -19.76
N ASP A 134 -8.93 0.55 -19.87
CA ASP A 134 -9.04 1.39 -21.06
C ASP A 134 -7.90 2.42 -21.18
N TYR A 135 -7.14 2.66 -20.10
CA TYR A 135 -5.97 3.53 -20.16
C TYR A 135 -4.81 2.88 -20.95
N PRO A 136 -4.33 3.50 -22.05
CA PRO A 136 -3.24 2.95 -22.87
C PRO A 136 -1.96 2.64 -22.08
N LEU A 137 -1.65 3.47 -21.09
CA LEU A 137 -0.47 3.34 -20.24
C LEU A 137 -0.53 2.12 -19.33
N VAL A 138 -1.73 1.80 -18.81
CA VAL A 138 -1.94 0.61 -17.99
C VAL A 138 -1.65 -0.64 -18.82
N GLN A 139 -2.17 -0.70 -20.05
CA GLN A 139 -1.89 -1.81 -20.98
C GLN A 139 -0.40 -1.90 -21.35
N TYR A 140 0.25 -0.75 -21.58
CA TYR A 140 1.67 -0.70 -21.88
C TYR A 140 2.53 -1.28 -20.75
N HIS A 141 2.35 -0.79 -19.52
CA HIS A 141 3.14 -1.26 -18.39
C HIS A 141 2.85 -2.72 -18.03
N ARG A 142 1.60 -3.16 -18.18
CA ARG A 142 1.25 -4.58 -18.10
C ARG A 142 2.05 -5.40 -19.12
N ALA A 143 2.10 -4.96 -20.38
CA ALA A 143 2.85 -5.64 -21.44
C ALA A 143 4.38 -5.64 -21.20
N GLN A 144 4.89 -4.68 -20.43
CA GLN A 144 6.29 -4.67 -19.96
C GLN A 144 6.53 -5.60 -18.75
N GLY A 145 5.52 -6.34 -18.30
CA GLY A 145 5.65 -7.28 -17.19
C GLY A 145 5.56 -6.64 -15.80
N VAL A 146 5.04 -5.41 -15.69
CA VAL A 146 4.69 -4.85 -14.37
C VAL A 146 3.62 -5.73 -13.73
N PRO A 147 3.83 -6.23 -12.50
CA PRO A 147 2.84 -7.06 -11.84
C PRO A 147 1.50 -6.35 -11.65
N ILE A 148 0.40 -7.07 -11.89
CA ILE A 148 -0.96 -6.53 -11.93
C ILE A 148 -1.36 -5.76 -10.67
N PHE A 149 -0.95 -6.26 -9.50
CA PHE A 149 -1.26 -5.65 -8.20
C PHE A 149 -0.69 -4.24 -8.05
N TYR A 150 0.40 -3.90 -8.74
CA TYR A 150 0.93 -2.52 -8.72
C TYR A 150 0.28 -1.60 -9.76
N LEU A 151 -0.43 -2.13 -10.77
CA LEU A 151 -1.05 -1.30 -11.80
C LEU A 151 -2.13 -0.38 -11.22
N LYS A 152 -2.75 -0.73 -10.09
CA LYS A 152 -3.71 0.14 -9.40
C LYS A 152 -3.11 1.51 -9.04
N LEU A 153 -1.80 1.58 -8.78
CA LEU A 153 -1.10 2.84 -8.52
C LEU A 153 -1.22 3.79 -9.72
N LEU A 154 -0.89 3.28 -10.91
CA LEU A 154 -1.00 4.02 -12.17
C LEU A 154 -2.46 4.35 -12.49
N CYS A 155 -3.38 3.42 -12.26
CA CYS A 155 -4.81 3.64 -12.51
C CYS A 155 -5.35 4.81 -11.69
N VAL A 156 -5.06 4.87 -10.40
CA VAL A 156 -5.47 5.97 -9.53
C VAL A 156 -4.82 7.29 -9.95
N MET A 157 -3.54 7.28 -10.31
CA MET A 157 -2.87 8.50 -10.82
C MET A 157 -3.56 9.06 -12.05
N LEU A 158 -3.89 8.21 -13.02
CA LEU A 158 -4.57 8.64 -14.25
C LEU A 158 -5.99 9.11 -13.97
N ALA A 159 -6.73 8.41 -13.10
CA ALA A 159 -8.08 8.78 -12.73
C ALA A 159 -8.16 10.10 -11.93
N LEU A 160 -7.12 10.45 -11.17
CA LEU A 160 -7.03 11.76 -10.50
C LEU A 160 -6.85 12.91 -11.50
N GLU A 161 -6.26 12.68 -12.66
CA GLU A 161 -6.15 13.66 -13.75
C GLU A 161 -7.40 13.71 -14.65
N ASP A 162 -8.14 12.60 -14.74
CA ASP A 162 -9.34 12.47 -15.59
C ASP A 162 -10.56 13.19 -15.01
N ASP A 163 -11.02 14.26 -15.66
CA ASP A 163 -12.14 15.12 -15.23
C ASP A 163 -12.00 15.72 -13.82
N ASN A 164 -10.79 15.65 -13.23
CA ASN A 164 -10.39 16.22 -11.95
C ASN A 164 -11.44 16.03 -10.82
N PRO A 165 -11.75 14.79 -10.43
CA PRO A 165 -12.76 14.50 -9.41
C PRO A 165 -12.31 15.02 -8.05
N GLU A 166 -13.24 15.22 -7.11
CA GLU A 166 -12.87 15.54 -5.72
C GLU A 166 -12.29 14.30 -5.02
N TRP A 167 -12.84 13.12 -5.30
CA TRP A 167 -12.43 11.84 -4.74
C TRP A 167 -12.36 10.73 -5.78
N ILE A 168 -11.44 9.80 -5.57
CA ILE A 168 -11.42 8.49 -6.20
C ILE A 168 -11.85 7.46 -5.17
N MET A 169 -12.73 6.54 -5.55
CA MET A 169 -12.88 5.26 -4.88
C MET A 169 -12.17 4.20 -5.72
N TRP A 170 -11.12 3.58 -5.21
CA TRP A 170 -10.62 2.34 -5.80
C TRP A 170 -11.48 1.18 -5.32
N ILE A 171 -11.81 0.24 -6.22
CA ILE A 171 -12.47 -1.01 -5.90
C ILE A 171 -11.87 -2.14 -6.76
N ASP A 172 -11.39 -3.21 -6.12
CA ASP A 172 -10.83 -4.36 -6.80
C ASP A 172 -11.90 -5.07 -7.67
N ALA A 173 -11.44 -5.78 -8.70
CA ALA A 173 -12.30 -6.50 -9.63
C ALA A 173 -13.20 -7.53 -8.91
N ASP A 174 -12.73 -8.10 -7.80
CA ASP A 174 -13.41 -9.11 -7.00
C ASP A 174 -14.14 -8.57 -5.75
N ALA A 175 -14.45 -7.27 -5.80
CA ALA A 175 -15.36 -6.60 -4.88
C ALA A 175 -16.60 -6.05 -5.59
N PHE A 176 -17.73 -5.94 -4.89
CA PHE A 176 -18.98 -5.39 -5.44
C PHE A 176 -19.87 -4.77 -4.34
N PHE A 177 -20.73 -3.83 -4.70
CA PHE A 177 -21.63 -3.13 -3.79
C PHE A 177 -22.79 -4.02 -3.36
N LEU A 178 -22.96 -4.21 -2.06
CA LEU A 178 -24.09 -4.92 -1.46
C LEU A 178 -25.27 -4.01 -1.21
N ASN A 179 -25.02 -2.78 -0.76
CA ASN A 179 -26.06 -1.85 -0.35
C ASN A 179 -26.10 -0.64 -1.28
N HIS A 180 -27.04 -0.63 -2.21
CA HIS A 180 -27.24 0.43 -3.20
C HIS A 180 -28.00 1.62 -2.63
N SER A 181 -28.66 1.52 -1.47
CA SER A 181 -29.33 2.68 -0.86
C SER A 181 -28.37 3.64 -0.17
N ARG A 182 -27.17 3.18 0.20
CA ARG A 182 -26.13 3.97 0.89
C ARG A 182 -25.19 4.65 -0.10
N SER A 183 -24.81 5.89 0.19
CA SER A 183 -23.93 6.68 -0.69
C SER A 183 -22.47 6.68 -0.19
N LEU A 184 -21.53 6.97 -1.08
CA LEU A 184 -20.10 7.01 -0.78
C LEU A 184 -19.73 8.17 0.15
N GLU A 185 -20.51 9.27 0.12
CA GLU A 185 -20.30 10.44 0.97
C GLU A 185 -20.32 10.10 2.47
N GLU A 186 -21.01 9.04 2.88
CA GLU A 186 -21.01 8.57 4.28
C GLU A 186 -19.61 8.19 4.79
N HIS A 187 -18.68 7.88 3.89
CA HIS A 187 -17.33 7.42 4.21
C HIS A 187 -16.25 8.47 3.98
N LEU A 188 -16.60 9.60 3.33
CA LEU A 188 -15.65 10.65 3.02
C LEU A 188 -15.36 11.53 4.25
N ASP A 189 -14.11 11.94 4.39
CA ASP A 189 -13.64 12.77 5.50
C ASP A 189 -12.59 13.75 4.98
N THR A 190 -13.00 15.00 4.76
CA THR A 190 -12.19 16.01 4.09
C THR A 190 -10.95 16.46 4.87
N ARG A 191 -10.84 16.05 6.15
CA ARG A 191 -9.66 16.25 6.99
C ARG A 191 -8.49 15.35 6.59
N TYR A 192 -8.76 14.30 5.81
CA TYR A 192 -7.76 13.33 5.37
C TYR A 192 -7.67 13.33 3.85
N ASP A 193 -6.50 12.95 3.35
CA ASP A 193 -6.26 12.78 1.92
C ASP A 193 -6.51 11.35 1.45
N PHE A 194 -6.47 10.39 2.38
CA PHE A 194 -6.60 8.97 2.10
C PHE A 194 -7.43 8.29 3.20
N ILE A 195 -8.44 7.51 2.81
CA ILE A 195 -9.27 6.72 3.71
C ILE A 195 -9.14 5.26 3.32
N MET A 196 -8.72 4.43 4.27
CA MET A 196 -8.37 3.03 4.04
C MET A 196 -8.94 2.15 5.14
N ASN A 197 -9.35 0.93 4.82
CA ASN A 197 -9.73 -0.02 5.84
C ASN A 197 -8.51 -0.72 6.45
N ALA A 198 -8.61 -0.99 7.76
CA ALA A 198 -7.70 -1.84 8.48
C ALA A 198 -8.37 -3.19 8.76
N VAL A 199 -7.72 -4.27 8.34
CA VAL A 199 -8.19 -5.63 8.59
C VAL A 199 -8.06 -5.98 10.06
N GLY A 200 -8.95 -6.82 10.57
CA GLY A 200 -8.75 -7.51 11.85
C GLY A 200 -9.10 -6.69 13.09
N LYS A 201 -8.82 -7.30 14.24
CA LYS A 201 -9.15 -6.75 15.56
C LYS A 201 -7.95 -6.01 16.16
N PRO A 202 -8.13 -4.80 16.69
CA PRO A 202 -7.08 -4.14 17.47
C PRO A 202 -6.79 -4.87 18.79
N PRO A 203 -5.67 -4.54 19.44
CA PRO A 203 -4.62 -3.64 18.95
C PRO A 203 -3.76 -4.28 17.85
N ASN A 204 -3.78 -5.61 17.74
CA ASN A 204 -2.82 -6.36 16.94
C ASN A 204 -2.89 -6.04 15.44
N PHE A 205 -4.08 -5.81 14.90
CA PHE A 205 -4.26 -5.52 13.48
C PHE A 205 -4.62 -4.05 13.18
N ALA A 206 -4.49 -3.16 14.16
CA ALA A 206 -4.71 -1.73 13.94
C ALA A 206 -3.83 -1.24 12.77
N ARG A 207 -4.39 -0.58 11.77
CA ARG A 207 -3.66 -0.07 10.59
C ARG A 207 -3.03 -1.13 9.67
N VAL A 208 -3.31 -2.42 9.85
CA VAL A 208 -2.94 -3.44 8.86
C VAL A 208 -3.89 -3.27 7.67
N PRO A 209 -3.43 -2.79 6.51
CA PRO A 209 -4.35 -2.39 5.46
C PRO A 209 -4.91 -3.60 4.72
N ASN A 210 -6.13 -3.49 4.19
CA ASN A 210 -6.52 -4.15 2.96
C ASN A 210 -6.83 -3.06 1.93
N ASN A 211 -6.13 -3.05 0.82
CA ASN A 211 -6.23 -1.97 -0.16
C ASN A 211 -7.02 -2.39 -1.42
N GLY A 212 -7.96 -3.32 -1.26
CA GLY A 212 -8.90 -3.67 -2.32
C GLY A 212 -10.06 -2.70 -2.46
N VAL A 213 -10.37 -1.92 -1.42
CA VAL A 213 -11.31 -0.80 -1.51
C VAL A 213 -10.79 0.36 -0.67
N TYR A 214 -10.74 1.57 -1.23
CA TYR A 214 -10.28 2.76 -0.49
C TYR A 214 -10.70 4.06 -1.19
N PHE A 215 -10.63 5.17 -0.46
CA PHE A 215 -10.92 6.51 -1.00
C PHE A 215 -9.71 7.42 -0.99
N VAL A 216 -9.47 8.14 -2.09
CA VAL A 216 -8.36 9.08 -2.24
C VAL A 216 -8.92 10.45 -2.58
N LYS A 217 -8.62 11.45 -1.78
CA LYS A 217 -8.95 12.84 -2.08
C LYS A 217 -7.99 13.36 -3.14
N ASN A 218 -8.50 14.13 -4.08
CA ASN A 218 -7.68 14.72 -5.13
C ASN A 218 -6.89 15.92 -4.62
N THR A 219 -5.76 15.64 -3.97
CA THR A 219 -4.87 16.66 -3.42
C THR A 219 -3.44 16.51 -3.94
N PRO A 220 -2.62 17.56 -3.87
CA PRO A 220 -1.20 17.46 -4.19
C PRO A 220 -0.48 16.40 -3.36
N TRP A 221 -0.89 16.18 -2.11
CA TRP A 221 -0.33 15.12 -1.27
C TRP A 221 -0.62 13.74 -1.85
N ALA A 222 -1.89 13.44 -2.15
CA ALA A 222 -2.30 12.15 -2.69
C ALA A 222 -1.63 11.85 -4.04
N ARG A 223 -1.59 12.84 -4.94
CA ARG A 223 -0.90 12.70 -6.25
C ARG A 223 0.57 12.33 -6.06
N ASN A 224 1.28 12.99 -5.14
CA ASN A 224 2.67 12.64 -4.83
C ASN A 224 2.80 11.25 -4.18
N PHE A 225 1.85 10.86 -3.33
CA PHE A 225 1.85 9.56 -2.66
C PHE A 225 1.84 8.42 -3.67
N PHE A 226 0.89 8.43 -4.61
CA PHE A 226 0.82 7.42 -5.67
C PHE A 226 1.98 7.53 -6.67
N HIS A 227 2.36 8.74 -7.09
CA HIS A 227 3.48 8.94 -8.01
C HIS A 227 4.80 8.38 -7.47
N SER A 228 5.12 8.63 -6.20
CA SER A 228 6.38 8.15 -5.59
C SER A 228 6.46 6.62 -5.58
N GLN A 229 5.35 5.94 -5.27
CA GLN A 229 5.27 4.49 -5.25
C GLN A 229 5.31 3.91 -6.66
N TRP A 230 4.63 4.54 -7.62
CA TRP A 230 4.68 4.12 -9.01
C TRP A 230 6.08 4.20 -9.57
N VAL A 231 6.77 5.32 -9.37
CA VAL A 231 8.18 5.48 -9.75
C VAL A 231 9.05 4.41 -9.09
N HIS A 232 8.83 4.14 -7.80
CA HIS A 232 9.54 3.08 -7.10
C HIS A 232 9.33 1.69 -7.73
N VAL A 233 8.09 1.33 -8.04
CA VAL A 233 7.76 0.04 -8.67
C VAL A 233 8.47 -0.14 -10.01
N ILE A 234 8.46 0.88 -10.87
CA ILE A 234 9.01 0.75 -12.22
C ILE A 234 10.54 0.87 -12.27
N THR A 235 11.17 1.51 -11.27
CA THR A 235 12.63 1.68 -11.23
C THR A 235 13.32 0.64 -10.35
N ASN A 236 12.65 0.16 -9.30
CA ASN A 236 13.21 -0.64 -8.23
C ASN A 236 12.28 -1.82 -7.80
N PRO A 237 11.78 -2.64 -8.74
CA PRO A 237 10.70 -3.62 -8.49
C PRO A 237 11.05 -4.75 -7.50
N LYS A 238 12.34 -4.94 -7.19
CA LYS A 238 12.85 -6.03 -6.32
C LYS A 238 13.57 -5.53 -5.07
N SER A 239 13.29 -4.30 -4.66
CA SER A 239 13.87 -3.73 -3.46
C SER A 239 12.82 -2.92 -2.72
N CYS A 240 12.78 -3.08 -1.41
CA CYS A 240 12.01 -2.21 -0.54
C CYS A 240 12.51 -0.77 -0.63
N PRO A 241 11.66 0.22 -0.37
CA PRO A 241 12.01 1.62 -0.51
C PRO A 241 13.09 2.04 0.48
N PHE A 242 13.63 3.21 0.19
CA PHE A 242 14.47 3.94 1.12
C PHE A 242 13.59 4.87 1.96
N ASP A 243 13.98 5.07 3.23
CA ASP A 243 13.31 6.01 4.11
C ASP A 243 13.63 7.47 3.73
N GLU A 244 13.14 8.42 4.53
CA GLU A 244 13.36 9.85 4.32
C GLU A 244 14.83 10.29 4.37
N PHE A 245 15.70 9.46 4.94
CA PHE A 245 17.15 9.69 5.06
C PHE A 245 17.96 8.95 3.98
N GLY A 246 17.30 8.20 3.09
CA GLY A 246 17.96 7.40 2.07
C GLY A 246 18.53 6.09 2.59
N LEU A 247 18.07 5.61 3.76
CA LEU A 247 18.47 4.32 4.31
C LEU A 247 17.54 3.21 3.79
N PRO A 248 18.08 2.03 3.41
CA PRO A 248 17.26 0.94 2.90
C PRO A 248 16.35 0.38 4.00
N VAL A 249 15.04 0.33 3.74
CA VAL A 249 14.04 -0.24 4.66
C VAL A 249 13.96 -1.75 4.46
N ASN A 250 15.01 -2.45 4.88
CA ASN A 250 15.08 -3.92 4.86
C ASN A 250 14.45 -4.56 6.11
N GLU A 251 14.54 -5.89 6.23
CA GLU A 251 13.98 -6.65 7.37
C GLU A 251 14.58 -6.30 8.75
N HIS A 252 15.67 -5.56 8.83
CA HIS A 252 16.21 -5.10 10.12
C HIS A 252 15.85 -3.65 10.42
N HIS A 253 15.25 -2.94 9.46
CA HIS A 253 14.86 -1.56 9.64
C HIS A 253 13.64 -1.47 10.58
N PRO A 254 13.63 -0.60 11.62
CA PRO A 254 12.50 -0.49 12.54
C PRO A 254 11.17 -0.18 11.84
N LYS A 255 11.21 0.67 10.80
CA LYS A 255 10.03 1.01 9.99
C LYS A 255 9.57 -0.08 9.02
N SER A 256 10.25 -1.24 8.97
CA SER A 256 9.78 -2.43 8.25
C SER A 256 8.78 -3.26 9.05
N MET A 257 8.56 -2.95 10.33
CA MET A 257 7.68 -3.68 11.23
C MET A 257 6.42 -2.89 11.54
N LEU A 258 5.28 -3.35 11.03
CA LEU A 258 3.97 -2.85 11.41
C LEU A 258 3.49 -3.54 12.70
N ASN A 259 2.98 -2.74 13.65
CA ASN A 259 2.47 -3.19 14.95
C ASN A 259 3.44 -4.07 15.77
N GLY A 260 4.75 -3.97 15.51
CA GLY A 260 5.78 -4.73 16.20
C GLY A 260 5.88 -6.22 15.83
N TRP A 261 4.98 -6.76 14.99
CA TRP A 261 4.97 -8.18 14.64
C TRP A 261 4.89 -8.44 13.12
N LEU A 262 4.29 -7.55 12.34
CA LEU A 262 4.11 -7.77 10.91
C LEU A 262 5.28 -7.16 10.12
N ARG A 263 6.07 -8.04 9.50
CA ARG A 263 7.19 -7.63 8.64
C ARG A 263 6.69 -7.29 7.24
N LEU A 264 6.91 -6.04 6.82
CA LEU A 264 6.43 -5.52 5.53
C LEU A 264 7.42 -5.73 4.37
N CYS A 265 8.69 -5.95 4.69
CA CYS A 265 9.77 -6.14 3.74
C CYS A 265 10.64 -7.34 4.13
N SER A 266 10.94 -8.23 3.18
CA SER A 266 11.91 -9.31 3.37
C SER A 266 13.34 -8.89 3.01
N GLY A 267 14.35 -9.61 3.48
CA GLY A 267 15.75 -9.39 3.13
C GLY A 267 16.06 -9.53 1.63
N GLN A 268 15.17 -10.17 0.85
CA GLN A 268 15.25 -10.27 -0.62
C GLN A 268 14.51 -9.13 -1.35
N GLY A 269 13.96 -8.15 -0.61
CA GLY A 269 13.29 -6.99 -1.20
C GLY A 269 11.84 -7.22 -1.62
N ASN A 270 11.22 -8.32 -1.18
CA ASN A 270 9.80 -8.58 -1.44
C ASN A 270 8.91 -7.92 -0.39
N TYR A 271 7.78 -7.37 -0.83
CA TYR A 271 6.78 -6.79 0.05
C TYR A 271 5.82 -7.84 0.58
N TRP A 272 5.41 -7.68 1.83
CA TRP A 272 4.27 -8.42 2.38
C TRP A 272 3.02 -8.09 1.57
N LEU A 273 2.46 -9.09 0.88
CA LEU A 273 1.28 -8.92 0.01
C LEU A 273 1.43 -7.76 -0.98
N ALA A 274 2.63 -7.66 -1.59
CA ALA A 274 2.90 -6.77 -2.71
C ALA A 274 2.56 -5.28 -2.48
N ASP A 275 1.58 -4.73 -3.21
CA ASP A 275 1.16 -3.32 -3.15
C ASP A 275 0.62 -2.94 -1.76
N GLN A 276 -0.01 -3.88 -1.06
CA GLN A 276 -0.48 -3.67 0.32
C GLN A 276 0.69 -3.42 1.29
N GLY A 277 1.78 -4.19 1.14
CA GLY A 277 3.01 -3.96 1.90
C GLY A 277 3.73 -2.69 1.49
N LEU A 278 3.72 -2.35 0.20
CA LEU A 278 4.27 -1.09 -0.31
C LEU A 278 3.53 0.14 0.26
N PHE A 279 2.21 0.06 0.36
CA PHE A 279 1.39 1.06 1.05
C PHE A 279 1.81 1.20 2.50
N ALA A 280 1.77 0.10 3.26
CA ALA A 280 2.08 0.12 4.68
C ALA A 280 3.51 0.61 4.98
N ILE A 281 4.49 0.27 4.14
CA ILE A 281 5.88 0.70 4.34
C ILE A 281 6.07 2.17 3.97
N THR A 282 5.40 2.66 2.91
CA THR A 282 5.46 4.07 2.52
C THR A 282 4.79 4.97 3.56
N MET A 283 3.76 4.47 4.25
CA MET A 283 3.10 5.18 5.35
C MET A 283 4.02 5.34 6.57
N GLN A 284 4.81 4.32 6.88
CA GLN A 284 5.72 4.30 8.02
C GLN A 284 7.08 4.94 7.74
N ALA A 285 7.63 4.70 6.54
CA ALA A 285 8.92 5.15 6.04
C ALA A 285 8.74 5.86 4.68
N PRO A 286 8.11 7.04 4.68
CA PRO A 286 7.87 7.76 3.43
C PRO A 286 9.21 8.14 2.78
N PRO A 287 9.34 8.00 1.45
CA PRO A 287 10.49 8.53 0.74
C PRO A 287 10.63 10.03 0.97
N LYS A 288 11.84 10.55 0.79
CA LYS A 288 12.19 11.97 0.99
C LYS A 288 11.18 12.94 0.34
N SER A 289 10.69 12.65 -0.87
CA SER A 289 9.73 13.52 -1.59
C SER A 289 8.42 13.75 -0.84
N LEU A 290 7.96 12.77 -0.04
CA LEU A 290 6.78 12.87 0.82
C LEU A 290 7.13 13.39 2.21
N ALA A 291 8.34 13.11 2.70
CA ALA A 291 8.77 13.48 4.04
C ALA A 291 8.63 14.99 4.34
N TRP A 292 9.02 15.85 3.39
CA TRP A 292 9.04 17.30 3.56
C TRP A 292 7.68 17.98 3.30
N ARG A 293 6.65 17.24 2.87
CA ARG A 293 5.35 17.79 2.43
C ARG A 293 4.17 17.39 3.32
N GLY A 294 4.44 16.96 4.55
CA GLY A 294 3.39 16.57 5.49
C GLY A 294 3.68 15.28 6.24
N THR A 295 4.86 15.17 6.86
CA THR A 295 5.06 14.12 7.86
C THR A 295 4.90 14.65 9.26
N ARG A 296 4.35 13.79 10.13
CA ARG A 296 4.37 13.96 11.59
C ARG A 296 5.11 12.78 12.18
N ASN A 297 6.13 13.06 12.98
CA ASN A 297 7.03 12.06 13.57
C ASN A 297 7.68 11.12 12.54
N GLY A 298 8.03 11.64 11.35
CA GLY A 298 8.68 10.86 10.29
C GLY A 298 7.76 9.85 9.59
N THR A 299 6.44 9.99 9.73
CA THR A 299 5.42 9.17 9.05
C THR A 299 4.43 10.06 8.33
N VAL A 300 3.72 9.54 7.32
CA VAL A 300 2.60 10.25 6.67
C VAL A 300 1.23 9.83 7.20
N LEU A 301 1.19 9.15 8.36
CA LEU A 301 -0.05 8.60 8.92
C LEU A 301 -1.09 9.69 9.22
N CYS A 302 -0.70 10.94 9.49
CA CYS A 302 -1.65 12.03 9.76
C CYS A 302 -2.50 12.42 8.53
N HIS A 303 -2.12 12.02 7.31
CA HIS A 303 -2.94 12.22 6.10
C HIS A 303 -3.96 11.10 5.86
N ILE A 304 -3.93 10.05 6.69
CA ILE A 304 -4.63 8.80 6.41
C ILE A 304 -5.62 8.49 7.52
N LYS A 305 -6.88 8.26 7.16
CA LYS A 305 -7.89 7.73 8.07
C LYS A 305 -7.98 6.23 7.89
N PHE A 306 -7.71 5.48 8.96
CA PHE A 306 -8.03 4.07 8.98
C PHE A 306 -9.44 3.86 9.54
N VAL A 307 -10.20 3.01 8.89
CA VAL A 307 -11.54 2.59 9.30
C VAL A 307 -11.61 1.08 9.49
N ALA A 308 -12.70 0.58 10.06
CA ALA A 308 -12.94 -0.86 10.16
C ALA A 308 -13.27 -1.45 8.77
N ASP A 309 -12.90 -2.71 8.54
CA ASP A 309 -13.20 -3.40 7.28
C ASP A 309 -14.68 -3.34 6.87
N ARG A 310 -15.60 -3.46 7.82
CA ARG A 310 -17.04 -3.42 7.55
C ARG A 310 -17.58 -2.05 7.13
N ASP A 311 -16.80 -0.98 7.25
CA ASP A 311 -17.27 0.34 6.82
C ASP A 311 -17.51 0.35 5.30
N PHE A 312 -16.57 -0.18 4.51
CA PHE A 312 -16.69 -0.20 3.04
C PHE A 312 -15.89 -1.30 2.32
N ASN A 313 -15.40 -2.32 3.02
CA ASN A 313 -14.57 -3.39 2.43
C ASN A 313 -14.78 -4.73 3.17
N ALA A 314 -16.05 -5.14 3.37
CA ALA A 314 -16.36 -6.34 4.15
C ALA A 314 -15.87 -7.60 3.42
N ILE A 315 -15.22 -8.50 4.16
CA ILE A 315 -14.74 -9.79 3.65
C ILE A 315 -15.69 -10.94 4.07
N PRO A 316 -15.60 -12.15 3.47
CA PRO A 316 -16.56 -13.23 3.72
C PRO A 316 -16.74 -13.59 5.20
N GLY A 317 -15.67 -13.53 5.98
CA GLY A 317 -15.71 -13.82 7.41
C GLY A 317 -16.29 -12.71 8.29
N TRP A 318 -16.49 -11.50 7.77
CA TRP A 318 -16.90 -10.31 8.55
C TRP A 318 -18.13 -9.60 7.99
N TYR A 319 -18.69 -10.06 6.88
CA TYR A 319 -19.93 -9.52 6.35
C TYR A 319 -21.06 -9.51 7.39
N GLN A 320 -21.85 -8.45 7.37
CA GLN A 320 -23.16 -8.34 8.01
C GLN A 320 -24.17 -7.64 7.09
N PRO A 321 -25.48 -7.86 7.34
CA PRO A 321 -26.53 -7.06 6.71
C PRO A 321 -26.27 -5.55 6.86
N GLY A 322 -26.37 -4.81 5.76
CA GLY A 322 -26.16 -3.36 5.72
C GLY A 322 -24.76 -2.90 5.31
N ASP A 323 -23.77 -3.81 5.23
CA ASP A 323 -22.42 -3.49 4.76
C ASP A 323 -22.45 -2.97 3.31
N LEU A 324 -21.58 -2.00 2.99
CA LEU A 324 -21.62 -1.31 1.70
C LEU A 324 -21.06 -2.15 0.55
N VAL A 325 -19.87 -2.73 0.75
CA VAL A 325 -19.14 -3.51 -0.26
C VAL A 325 -18.79 -4.86 0.31
N PHE A 326 -18.92 -5.90 -0.50
CA PHE A 326 -18.35 -7.21 -0.27
C PHE A 326 -17.12 -7.42 -1.14
N HIS A 327 -16.05 -7.93 -0.57
CA HIS A 327 -14.78 -8.17 -1.23
C HIS A 327 -14.33 -9.60 -0.94
N THR A 328 -13.79 -10.29 -1.95
CA THR A 328 -13.39 -11.71 -1.87
C THR A 328 -11.87 -11.93 -1.94
N PRO A 329 -11.07 -11.25 -1.10
CA PRO A 329 -9.62 -11.31 -1.19
C PRO A 329 -9.12 -12.73 -0.92
N GLY A 330 -8.16 -13.19 -1.72
CA GLY A 330 -7.53 -14.50 -1.54
C GLY A 330 -8.39 -15.72 -1.92
N LEU A 331 -9.63 -15.52 -2.35
CA LEU A 331 -10.43 -16.57 -3.00
C LEU A 331 -10.13 -16.56 -4.50
N TYR A 332 -10.17 -17.71 -5.17
CA TYR A 332 -9.92 -17.83 -6.61
C TYR A 332 -10.83 -18.90 -7.20
N GLY A 333 -10.80 -19.12 -8.52
CA GLY A 333 -11.41 -20.32 -9.07
C GLY A 333 -12.92 -20.32 -9.04
N ALA A 334 -13.41 -21.56 -9.08
CA ALA A 334 -14.82 -21.89 -8.87
C ALA A 334 -15.33 -21.46 -7.49
N GLU A 335 -14.47 -21.42 -6.45
CA GLU A 335 -14.87 -20.99 -5.11
C GLU A 335 -15.30 -19.53 -5.11
N ARG A 336 -14.48 -18.64 -5.68
CA ARG A 336 -14.84 -17.23 -5.84
C ARG A 336 -16.12 -17.09 -6.69
N ALA A 337 -16.17 -17.74 -7.84
CA ALA A 337 -17.32 -17.62 -8.74
C ALA A 337 -18.64 -18.08 -8.09
N LEU A 338 -18.60 -19.18 -7.33
CA LEU A 338 -19.75 -19.70 -6.59
C LEU A 338 -20.20 -18.70 -5.51
N LEU A 339 -19.26 -18.21 -4.70
CA LEU A 339 -19.55 -17.24 -3.64
C LEU A 339 -20.20 -15.97 -4.22
N LEU A 340 -19.60 -15.38 -5.26
CA LEU A 340 -20.12 -14.18 -5.92
C LEU A 340 -21.50 -14.42 -6.54
N SER A 341 -21.72 -15.58 -7.17
CA SER A 341 -23.02 -15.93 -7.78
C SER A 341 -24.12 -16.06 -6.74
N GLU A 342 -23.82 -16.67 -5.60
CA GLU A 342 -24.79 -16.84 -4.52
C GLU A 342 -25.10 -15.52 -3.83
N PHE A 343 -24.09 -14.68 -3.57
CA PHE A 343 -24.35 -13.31 -3.13
C PHE A 343 -25.20 -12.56 -4.16
N TRP A 344 -24.89 -12.68 -5.45
CA TRP A 344 -25.67 -12.01 -6.49
C TRP A 344 -27.16 -12.42 -6.46
N ARG A 345 -27.42 -13.71 -6.25
CA ARG A 345 -28.77 -14.29 -6.21
C ARG A 345 -29.54 -13.95 -4.93
N LEU A 346 -28.85 -13.84 -3.80
CA LEU A 346 -29.45 -13.79 -2.46
C LEU A 346 -29.41 -12.42 -1.80
N THR A 347 -28.67 -11.46 -2.36
CA THR A 347 -28.61 -10.09 -1.82
C THR A 347 -29.90 -9.33 -2.13
N ASP A 348 -30.49 -8.75 -1.10
CA ASP A 348 -31.35 -7.58 -1.24
C ASP A 348 -30.46 -6.34 -1.40
N TRP A 349 -30.35 -5.86 -2.64
CA TRP A 349 -29.47 -4.77 -3.02
C TRP A 349 -29.87 -3.42 -2.43
N GLU A 350 -31.11 -3.25 -1.94
CA GLU A 350 -31.50 -2.02 -1.26
C GLU A 350 -30.97 -1.97 0.18
N THR A 351 -30.95 -3.11 0.86
CA THR A 351 -30.58 -3.19 2.28
C THR A 351 -29.17 -3.73 2.50
N GLY A 352 -28.55 -4.37 1.51
CA GLY A 352 -27.31 -5.12 1.65
C GLY A 352 -27.45 -6.40 2.47
N SER A 353 -28.68 -6.88 2.70
CA SER A 353 -28.95 -8.12 3.43
C SER A 353 -28.86 -9.32 2.50
N VAL A 354 -28.16 -10.37 2.90
CA VAL A 354 -28.03 -11.61 2.12
C VAL A 354 -28.81 -12.70 2.83
N ARG A 355 -29.71 -13.38 2.11
CA ARG A 355 -30.46 -14.53 2.64
C ARG A 355 -29.58 -15.79 2.61
N TRP A 356 -28.45 -15.74 3.31
CA TRP A 356 -27.38 -16.72 3.23
C TRP A 356 -27.83 -18.12 3.67
N GLU A 357 -28.85 -18.20 4.52
CA GLU A 357 -29.47 -19.44 4.98
C GLU A 357 -30.12 -20.25 3.84
N GLU A 358 -30.46 -19.60 2.72
CA GLU A 358 -31.00 -20.25 1.52
C GLU A 358 -29.92 -20.90 0.64
N SER A 359 -28.64 -20.76 1.00
CA SER A 359 -27.52 -21.34 0.28
C SER A 359 -26.83 -22.43 1.10
N LYS A 360 -26.59 -23.58 0.47
CA LYS A 360 -25.71 -24.61 1.04
C LYS A 360 -24.22 -24.31 0.81
N ASP A 361 -23.94 -23.37 -0.10
CA ASP A 361 -22.61 -23.03 -0.56
C ASP A 361 -22.07 -21.77 0.13
N LEU A 362 -22.94 -20.87 0.59
CA LEU A 362 -22.56 -19.74 1.45
C LEU A 362 -22.29 -20.22 2.88
N LYS A 363 -21.05 -20.65 3.13
CA LYS A 363 -20.53 -20.78 4.48
C LYS A 363 -19.90 -19.45 4.91
N LEU A 364 -20.74 -18.50 5.26
CA LEU A 364 -20.29 -17.38 6.09
C LEU A 364 -19.78 -17.98 7.41
N LYS A 365 -18.79 -17.34 8.06
CA LYS A 365 -18.10 -17.87 9.25
C LYS A 365 -19.07 -18.60 10.21
N PRO A 366 -18.66 -19.71 10.86
CA PRO A 366 -19.56 -20.59 11.59
C PRO A 366 -20.07 -19.90 12.84
N SER A 367 -21.16 -19.15 12.68
CA SER A 367 -21.94 -18.47 13.70
C SER A 367 -21.21 -17.42 14.55
N PHE A 368 -21.96 -16.41 14.97
CA PHE A 368 -21.66 -15.61 16.15
C PHE A 368 -21.77 -16.41 17.46
N THR A 369 -21.75 -17.76 17.43
CA THR A 369 -22.04 -18.63 18.59
C THR A 369 -21.17 -19.90 18.74
N GLU A 370 -20.34 -20.34 17.79
CA GLU A 370 -19.86 -21.75 17.76
C GLU A 370 -18.38 -22.01 17.42
N GLU A 371 -17.52 -21.03 17.15
CA GLU A 371 -16.07 -21.31 17.09
C GLU A 371 -15.46 -21.41 18.50
N ARG A 372 -15.37 -22.65 19.02
CA ARG A 372 -14.43 -22.99 20.09
C ARG A 372 -13.01 -22.94 19.52
N HIS A 373 -12.28 -21.88 19.83
CA HIS A 373 -10.83 -21.85 19.62
C HIS A 373 -10.14 -22.97 20.41
N SER A 374 -9.21 -23.66 19.75
CA SER A 374 -8.40 -24.76 20.27
C SER A 374 -7.29 -24.28 21.22
N GLY A 375 -7.68 -23.54 22.26
CA GLY A 375 -6.83 -23.21 23.40
C GLY A 375 -7.52 -23.65 24.68
N THR A 376 -7.16 -24.85 25.16
CA THR A 376 -7.41 -25.37 26.52
C THR A 376 -8.77 -25.02 27.14
N ARG A 377 -9.72 -25.96 27.01
CA ARG A 377 -10.87 -26.11 27.92
C ARG A 377 -10.35 -26.03 29.36
N GLU A 378 -10.68 -24.95 30.07
CA GLU A 378 -11.10 -24.95 31.48
C GLU A 378 -11.20 -23.55 32.11
N THR A 379 -10.80 -22.46 31.43
CA THR A 379 -10.95 -21.10 32.01
C THR A 379 -11.45 -20.00 31.07
N ALA A 380 -11.64 -20.25 29.78
CA ALA A 380 -12.25 -19.27 28.89
C ALA A 380 -13.78 -19.39 28.93
N VAL A 381 -14.41 -18.78 29.94
CA VAL A 381 -15.72 -18.15 29.71
C VAL A 381 -15.42 -17.08 28.65
N HIS A 382 -15.63 -17.40 27.38
CA HIS A 382 -15.57 -16.38 26.34
C HIS A 382 -16.69 -15.39 26.70
N PRO A 383 -16.41 -14.14 27.08
CA PRO A 383 -17.46 -13.15 27.07
C PRO A 383 -17.97 -13.13 25.63
N LEU A 384 -19.30 -13.12 25.46
CA LEU A 384 -19.95 -12.68 24.21
C LEU A 384 -19.12 -11.52 23.66
N ASP A 385 -18.51 -11.68 22.49
CA ASP A 385 -17.57 -10.71 21.98
C ASP A 385 -18.32 -9.37 21.81
N PRO A 386 -18.01 -8.32 22.58
CA PRO A 386 -18.73 -7.06 22.49
C PRO A 386 -18.61 -6.39 21.11
N THR A 387 -17.69 -6.87 20.26
CA THR A 387 -17.46 -6.37 18.89
C THR A 387 -18.27 -7.10 17.81
N ASP A 388 -18.86 -8.25 18.14
CA ASP A 388 -19.77 -9.00 17.27
C ASP A 388 -21.16 -8.34 17.17
N HIS A 389 -21.51 -7.51 18.16
CA HIS A 389 -22.72 -6.70 18.21
C HIS A 389 -22.46 -5.21 17.95
N TYR A 390 -21.51 -4.86 17.06
CA TYR A 390 -21.24 -3.45 16.76
C TYR A 390 -22.14 -2.92 15.62
N PRO A 391 -22.93 -1.86 15.85
CA PRO A 391 -23.95 -1.37 14.91
C PRO A 391 -23.42 -0.55 13.72
N GLY A 392 -22.12 -0.53 13.45
CA GLY A 392 -21.59 0.03 12.20
C GLY A 392 -22.00 1.48 11.93
N LYS A 393 -21.52 2.42 12.75
CA LYS A 393 -21.25 3.83 12.38
C LYS A 393 -20.42 4.41 13.53
N HIS A 394 -19.13 4.68 13.31
CA HIS A 394 -18.18 5.40 14.21
C HIS A 394 -17.31 4.62 15.23
N GLY A 395 -16.57 3.58 14.83
CA GLY A 395 -15.42 3.07 15.63
C GLY A 395 -14.63 2.01 14.87
N TRP A 396 -13.30 2.06 14.74
CA TRP A 396 -12.25 2.66 15.56
C TRP A 396 -11.62 3.91 14.91
N PHE A 397 -11.46 5.00 15.66
CA PHE A 397 -10.76 6.22 15.21
C PHE A 397 -9.24 6.05 15.37
N TYR A 398 -8.52 5.64 14.32
CA TYR A 398 -7.07 5.39 14.42
C TYR A 398 -6.16 6.59 14.12
N ASN A 399 -6.73 7.78 13.93
CA ASN A 399 -6.02 9.05 14.00
C ASN A 399 -7.01 10.12 14.52
N GLU A 400 -6.71 10.71 15.68
CA GLU A 400 -7.47 11.84 16.23
C GLU A 400 -6.90 13.19 15.78
N ASP A 401 -5.66 13.20 15.28
CA ASP A 401 -5.00 14.40 14.83
C ASP A 401 -4.55 14.29 13.35
N PRO A 402 -5.37 14.77 12.38
CA PRO A 402 -4.90 14.99 11.02
C PRO A 402 -3.73 15.99 11.01
N CYS A 403 -2.96 15.99 9.92
CA CYS A 403 -2.16 17.17 9.60
C CYS A 403 -3.11 18.32 9.18
#